data_AF-A0AA38L1V2-F1
#
_entry.id   AF-A0AA38L1V2-F1
#
_cell.length_a   1.000
_cell.length_b   1.000
_cell.length_c   1.000
_cell.angle_alpha   90.00
_cell.angle_beta   90.00
_cell.angle_gamma   90.00
#
_symmetry.space_group_name_H-M   'P 1'
#
loop_
_entity.id
_entity.type
_entity.pdbx_description
1 polymer ?
#
loop_
_entity_poly.entity_id
_entity_poly.type
_entity_poly.pdbx_seq_one_letter_code
_entity_poly.pdbx_strand_id
1 'polypeptide(L)' 'SDRLEDGSSGPSLDDHPILREFADVFPRELLRLPPPHEIDFHIDLVPGAEPISQAPYQMTTPEALRAQ' A
#
# COMPACT_ATOMS: atom_id res chain seq x y z
N SER A 1 -5.11 -1.52 -32.61
CA SER A 1 -4.38 -0.38 -32.03
C SER A 1 -4.78 -0.24 -30.58
N ASP A 2 -4.15 -1.04 -29.73
CA ASP A 2 -4.09 -0.79 -28.29
C ASP A 2 -3.34 0.52 -28.07
N ARG A 3 -4.00 1.51 -27.49
CA ARG A 3 -3.33 2.66 -26.91
C ARG A 3 -3.78 2.74 -25.46
N LEU A 4 -2.90 2.28 -24.58
CA LEU A 4 -2.99 2.54 -23.15
C LEU A 4 -2.74 4.05 -23.00
N GLU A 5 -3.81 4.84 -22.93
CA GLU A 5 -3.72 6.24 -22.53
C GLU A 5 -3.35 6.25 -21.04
N ASP A 6 -2.05 6.28 -20.79
CA ASP A 6 -1.50 6.52 -19.47
C ASP A 6 -1.50 8.04 -19.19
N GLY A 7 -1.98 8.38 -18.00
CA GLY A 7 -1.38 9.49 -17.26
C GLY A 7 -2.10 10.84 -17.30
N SER A 8 -2.79 11.12 -16.20
CA SER A 8 -2.66 12.42 -15.50
C SER A 8 -3.26 13.67 -16.18
N SER A 9 -4.59 13.72 -16.36
CA SER A 9 -5.32 15.00 -16.46
C SER A 9 -5.86 15.44 -15.10
N GLY A 10 -4.99 15.42 -14.09
CA GLY A 10 -5.21 15.95 -12.75
C GLY A 10 -3.91 16.59 -12.28
N PRO A 11 -3.95 17.50 -11.29
CA PRO A 11 -2.73 18.09 -10.75
C PRO A 11 -1.74 16.98 -10.39
N SER A 12 -0.54 17.08 -10.94
CA SER A 12 0.54 16.14 -10.64
C SER A 12 0.91 16.26 -9.17
N LEU A 13 1.42 15.19 -8.57
CA LEU A 13 1.95 15.24 -7.20
C LEU A 13 2.99 16.36 -7.04
N ASP A 14 3.69 16.73 -8.12
CA ASP A 14 4.70 17.79 -8.14
C ASP A 14 4.12 19.22 -8.12
N ASP A 15 2.82 19.39 -8.38
CA ASP A 15 2.16 20.71 -8.37
C ASP A 15 1.88 21.22 -6.95
N HIS A 16 2.01 20.35 -5.95
CA HIS A 16 1.87 20.74 -4.54
C HIS A 16 3.25 21.00 -3.92
N PRO A 17 3.54 22.23 -3.47
CA PRO A 17 4.84 22.58 -2.89
C PRO A 17 5.20 21.73 -1.66
N ILE A 18 4.20 21.30 -0.89
CA ILE A 18 4.39 20.39 0.25
C ILE A 18 4.92 19.03 -0.22
N LEU A 19 4.38 18.46 -1.30
CA LEU A 19 4.83 17.16 -1.79
C LEU A 19 6.24 17.22 -2.39
N ARG A 20 6.66 18.38 -2.92
CA ARG A 20 8.04 18.61 -3.36
C ARG A 20 9.03 18.70 -2.19
N GLU A 21 8.61 19.32 -1.09
CA GLU A 21 9.42 19.46 0.13
C GLU A 21 9.63 18.10 0.85
N PHE A 22 8.65 17.18 0.72
CA PHE A 22 8.65 15.86 1.36
C PHE A 22 8.70 14.70 0.34
N ALA A 23 9.34 14.90 -0.82
CA ALA A 23 9.37 13.92 -1.90
C ALA A 23 10.11 12.61 -1.51
N ASP A 24 10.96 12.67 -0.49
CA ASP A 24 11.67 11.55 0.14
C ASP A 24 10.78 10.74 1.10
N VAL A 25 9.78 11.37 1.72
CA VAL A 25 8.79 10.71 2.60
C VAL A 25 7.66 10.07 1.80
N PHE A 26 7.32 10.66 0.64
CA PHE A 26 6.28 10.16 -0.26
C PHE A 26 6.85 9.82 -1.64
N PRO A 27 7.70 8.77 -1.74
CA PRO A 27 8.26 8.37 -3.01
C PRO A 27 7.15 7.88 -3.96
N ARG A 28 7.31 8.14 -5.26
CA ARG A 28 6.40 7.65 -6.31
C ARG A 28 6.24 6.12 -6.31
N GLU A 29 7.29 5.43 -5.88
CA GLU A 29 7.32 4.00 -5.66
C GLU A 29 7.42 3.72 -4.17
N LEU A 30 6.46 2.96 -3.62
CA LEU A 30 6.49 2.59 -2.20
C LEU A 30 7.69 1.67 -1.94
N LEU A 31 8.57 2.10 -1.03
CA LEU A 31 9.61 1.21 -0.50
C LEU A 31 8.91 0.07 0.26
N ARG A 32 9.27 -1.17 -0.07
CA ARG A 32 8.62 -2.39 0.46
C ARG A 32 8.71 -2.53 1.98
N LEU A 33 9.58 -1.77 2.62
CA LEU A 33 9.76 -1.74 4.06
C LEU A 33 9.48 -0.31 4.54
N PRO A 34 8.79 -0.14 5.68
CA PRO A 34 8.75 1.16 6.32
C PRO A 34 10.20 1.64 6.53
N PRO A 35 10.47 2.95 6.38
CA PRO A 35 11.77 3.52 6.73
C PRO A 35 12.18 3.07 8.12
N PRO A 36 13.47 2.89 8.44
CA PRO A 36 13.88 2.58 9.80
C PRO A 36 13.36 3.67 10.74
N HIS A 37 12.46 3.30 11.66
CA HIS A 37 12.02 4.19 12.72
C HIS A 37 13.06 4.13 13.84
N GLU A 38 13.34 5.26 14.48
CA GLU A 38 14.27 5.31 15.62
C GLU A 38 13.73 4.59 16.88
N ILE A 39 12.43 4.29 16.88
CA ILE A 39 11.74 3.62 17.98
C ILE A 39 11.10 2.30 17.52
N ASP A 40 11.18 1.31 18.40
CA ASP A 40 10.47 0.04 18.23
C ASP A 40 8.99 0.23 18.56
N PHE A 41 8.11 -0.27 17.69
CA PHE A 41 6.68 -0.31 17.97
C PHE A 41 6.34 -1.53 18.82
N HIS A 42 5.78 -1.29 20.01
CA HIS A 42 5.21 -2.34 20.86
C HIS A 42 3.69 -2.38 20.71
N ILE A 43 3.11 -3.59 20.65
CA ILE A 43 1.67 -3.79 20.67
C ILE A 43 1.31 -4.38 22.04
N ASP A 44 0.74 -3.54 22.90
CA ASP A 44 0.22 -3.98 24.19
C ASP A 44 -1.06 -4.80 23.98
N LEU A 45 -1.08 -6.00 24.54
CA LEU A 45 -2.26 -6.83 24.56
C LEU A 45 -3.05 -6.57 25.84
N VAL A 46 -4.38 -6.55 25.74
CA VAL A 46 -5.22 -6.63 26.93
C VAL A 46 -4.96 -7.95 27.66
N PRO A 47 -4.92 -7.97 29.00
CA PRO A 47 -4.71 -9.22 29.74
C PRO A 47 -5.75 -10.28 29.35
N GLY A 48 -5.28 -11.46 28.95
CA GLY A 48 -6.11 -12.57 28.48
C GLY A 48 -6.38 -12.61 26.97
N ALA A 49 -5.80 -11.71 26.18
CA ALA A 49 -5.83 -11.84 24.72
C ALA A 49 -5.00 -13.05 24.25
N GLU A 50 -5.58 -13.85 23.37
CA GLU A 50 -4.93 -14.99 22.74
C GLU A 50 -4.64 -14.72 21.25
N PRO A 51 -3.59 -15.31 20.67
CA PRO A 51 -3.33 -15.19 19.24
C PRO A 51 -4.50 -15.71 18.39
N ILE A 52 -4.85 -14.96 17.35
CA ILE A 52 -5.91 -15.35 16.42
C ILE A 52 -5.30 -16.13 15.26
N SER A 53 -5.85 -17.31 14.97
CA SER A 53 -5.49 -18.14 13.81
C SER A 53 -6.74 -18.42 13.00
N GLN A 54 -6.95 -17.64 11.93
CA GLN A 54 -8.06 -17.85 10.99
C GLN A 54 -7.52 -18.27 9.62
N ALA A 55 -8.25 -19.15 8.94
CA ALA A 55 -7.93 -19.49 7.56
C ALA A 55 -8.01 -18.23 6.66
N PRO A 56 -7.10 -18.06 5.68
CA PRO A 56 -7.20 -16.98 4.70
C PRO A 56 -8.54 -17.02 3.96
N TYR A 57 -9.09 -15.84 3.67
CA TYR A 57 -10.28 -15.75 2.84
C TYR A 57 -9.96 -16.22 1.40
N GLN A 58 -10.84 -17.02 0.82
CA GLN A 58 -10.70 -17.45 -0.57
C GLN A 58 -11.14 -16.30 -1.49
N MET A 59 -10.18 -15.64 -2.12
CA MET A 59 -10.45 -14.77 -3.25
C MET A 59 -10.43 -15.62 -4.51
N THR A 60 -11.55 -15.68 -5.25
CA THR A 60 -11.54 -16.25 -6.59
C THR A 60 -10.62 -15.41 -7.45
N THR A 61 -9.62 -16.03 -8.05
CA THR A 61 -8.72 -15.30 -8.91
C THR A 61 -9.42 -14.96 -10.24
N PRO A 62 -9.08 -13.83 -10.88
CA PRO A 62 -9.71 -13.43 -12.14
C PRO A 62 -9.56 -14.49 -13.24
N GLU A 63 -8.47 -15.26 -13.23
CA GLU A 63 -8.28 -16.40 -14.13
C GLU A 63 -9.24 -17.56 -13.85
N ALA A 64 -9.56 -17.83 -12.57
CA ALA A 64 -10.53 -18.87 -12.19
C ALA A 64 -11.98 -18.49 -12.54
N LEU A 65 -12.29 -17.19 -12.54
CA LEU A 65 -13.62 -16.69 -12.95
C LEU A 65 -13.86 -16.82 -14.46
N ARG A 66 -12.80 -16.78 -15.29
CA ARG A 66 -12.90 -16.81 -16.76
C ARG A 66 -13.01 -18.22 -17.36
N ALA A 67 -12.83 -19.25 -16.54
CA ALA A 67 -12.87 -20.65 -16.97
C ALA A 67 -14.26 -21.32 -16.80
N GLN A 68 -15.32 -20.54 -16.58
CA GLN A 68 -16.72 -20.97 -16.48
C GLN A 68 -17.54 -20.61 -17.72
#